data_AF-A0A2D7JEC7-F1
#
_entry.id   AF-A0A2D7JEC7-F1
#
_cell.length_a   1.000
_cell.length_b   1.000
_cell.length_c   1.000
_cell.angle_alpha   90.00
_cell.angle_beta   90.00
_cell.angle_gamma   90.00
#
_symmetry.space_group_name_H-M   'P 1'
#
loop_
_entity.id
_entity.type
_entity.pdbx_description
1 polymer ?
#
loop_
_entity_poly.entity_id
_entity_poly.type
_entity_poly.pdbx_seq_one_letter_code
_entity_poly.pdbx_strand_id
1 'polypeptide(L)' 'MTEPFPTLQFDLDVEAVRLLHRSVSFHLEKWPGGPDPREQQALMAMKTLLTAALLEFSLDQDAQR' A
#
# COMPACT_ATOMS: atom_id res chain seq x y z
N MET A 1 -3.44 18.38 -16.77
CA MET A 1 -3.23 16.93 -16.95
C MET A 1 -1.94 16.60 -16.25
N THR A 2 -1.98 15.97 -15.08
CA THR A 2 -0.78 15.55 -14.36
C THR A 2 -0.16 14.39 -15.13
N GLU A 3 1.07 14.54 -15.60
CA GLU A 3 1.81 13.45 -16.23
C GLU A 3 1.92 12.28 -15.23
N PRO A 4 1.70 11.03 -15.67
CA PRO A 4 1.84 9.88 -14.80
C PRO A 4 3.30 9.78 -14.33
N PHE A 5 3.51 9.74 -13.03
CA PHE A 5 4.83 9.47 -12.46
C PHE A 5 5.31 8.08 -12.94
N PRO A 6 6.62 7.91 -13.19
CA PRO A 6 7.14 6.61 -13.60
C PRO A 6 6.85 5.57 -12.52
N THR A 7 6.27 4.44 -12.93
CA THR A 7 6.02 3.30 -12.05
C THR A 7 7.25 2.39 -12.01
N LEU A 8 7.52 1.83 -10.84
CA LEU A 8 8.57 0.83 -10.64
C LEU A 8 7.91 -0.48 -10.21
N GLN A 9 8.41 -1.60 -10.71
CA GLN A 9 7.99 -2.94 -10.32
C GLN A 9 9.10 -3.60 -9.49
N PHE A 10 8.72 -4.19 -8.36
CA PHE A 10 9.61 -4.92 -7.48
C PHE A 10 8.84 -6.11 -6.88
N ASP A 11 9.55 -7.21 -6.62
CA ASP A 11 8.96 -8.40 -6.00
C ASP A 11 9.10 -8.33 -4.48
N LEU A 12 8.00 -8.60 -3.77
CA LEU A 12 7.98 -8.71 -2.31
C LEU A 12 7.35 -10.04 -1.92
N ASP A 13 7.85 -10.62 -0.82
CA ASP A 13 7.11 -11.68 -0.14
C ASP A 13 5.92 -11.11 0.65
N VAL A 14 5.01 -12.00 1.07
CA VAL A 14 3.79 -11.62 1.80
C VAL A 14 4.09 -10.91 3.12
N GLU A 15 5.18 -11.24 3.80
CA GLU A 15 5.53 -10.65 5.09
C GLU A 15 6.03 -9.21 4.93
N ALA A 16 6.79 -8.94 3.88
CA ALA A 16 7.18 -7.59 3.49
C ALA A 16 5.95 -6.73 3.13
N VAL A 17 4.98 -7.28 2.40
CA VAL A 17 3.71 -6.59 2.10
C VAL A 17 2.93 -6.28 3.39
N ARG A 18 2.84 -7.24 4.34
CA ARG A 18 2.20 -7.01 5.65
C ARG A 18 2.91 -5.92 6.45
N LEU A 19 4.24 -5.93 6.47
CA LEU A 19 5.05 -4.92 7.17
C LEU A 19 4.81 -3.53 6.59
N LEU A 20 4.83 -3.39 5.26
CA LEU A 20 4.55 -2.12 4.59
C LEU A 20 3.13 -1.64 4.88
N HIS A 21 2.14 -2.54 4.78
CA HIS A 21 0.74 -2.20 5.08
C HIS A 21 0.58 -1.65 6.50
N ARG A 22 1.25 -2.27 7.48
CA ARG A 22 1.26 -1.81 8.88
C ARG A 22 1.95 -0.46 9.03
N SER A 23 3.11 -0.28 8.39
CA SER A 23 3.86 0.97 8.45
C SER A 23 3.08 2.14 7.85
N VAL A 24 2.47 1.95 6.67
CA VAL A 24 1.65 2.97 6.01
C VAL A 24 0.42 3.31 6.85
N SER A 25 -0.25 2.29 7.41
CA SER A 25 -1.41 2.51 8.29
C SER A 25 -1.03 3.31 9.54
N PHE A 26 0.07 2.94 10.19
CA PHE A 26 0.60 3.69 11.33
C PHE A 26 0.92 5.13 10.96
N HIS A 27 1.54 5.36 9.80
CA HIS A 27 1.89 6.70 9.35
C HIS A 27 0.66 7.56 9.09
N LEU A 28 -0.36 7.02 8.42
CA LEU A 28 -1.65 7.70 8.20
C LEU A 28 -2.36 8.06 9.51
N GLU A 29 -2.20 7.26 10.56
CA GLU A 29 -2.82 7.52 11.87
C GLU A 29 -2.04 8.54 12.72
N LYS A 30 -0.70 8.56 12.61
CA LYS A 30 0.16 9.33 13.51
C LYS A 30 0.72 10.61 12.91
N TRP A 31 0.73 10.72 11.60
CA TRP A 31 1.22 11.89 10.89
C TRP A 31 0.07 12.60 10.17
N PRO A 32 -0.23 13.86 10.51
CA PRO A 32 -1.33 14.60 9.88
C PRO A 32 -1.02 15.00 8.43
N GLY A 33 0.18 14.71 7.92
CA GLY A 33 0.65 15.06 6.58
C GLY A 33 1.72 16.14 6.59
N GLY A 34 2.45 16.23 5.49
CA GLY A 34 3.44 17.27 5.25
C GLY A 34 2.84 18.52 4.62
N PRO A 35 3.68 19.49 4.23
CA PRO A 35 3.26 20.69 3.52
C PRO A 35 2.57 20.41 2.19
N ASP A 36 2.85 19.24 1.58
CA ASP A 36 2.25 18.80 0.35
C ASP A 36 1.09 17.81 0.61
N PRO A 37 -0.17 18.18 0.31
CA PRO A 37 -1.31 17.29 0.51
C PRO A 37 -1.26 16.01 -0.35
N ARG A 38 -0.43 15.99 -1.40
CA ARG A 38 -0.24 14.80 -2.25
C ARG A 38 0.44 13.65 -1.51
N GLU A 39 1.22 13.93 -0.47
CA GLU A 39 1.88 12.89 0.34
C GLU A 39 0.86 12.02 1.06
N GLN A 40 -0.17 12.64 1.66
CA GLN A 40 -1.27 11.92 2.31
C GLN A 40 -2.07 11.09 1.30
N GLN A 41 -2.37 11.66 0.12
CA GLN A 41 -3.07 10.95 -0.94
C GLN A 41 -2.26 9.74 -1.46
N ALA A 42 -0.95 9.90 -1.60
CA ALA A 42 -0.05 8.82 -2.01
C ALA A 42 -0.01 7.69 -0.95
N LEU A 43 0.03 8.02 0.34
CA LEU A 43 -0.05 7.03 1.42
C LEU A 43 -1.40 6.29 1.43
N MET A 44 -2.51 7.01 1.22
CA MET A 44 -3.83 6.38 1.10
C MET A 44 -3.88 5.41 -0.09
N ALA A 45 -3.39 5.84 -1.26
CA ALA A 45 -3.32 4.99 -2.45
C ALA A 45 -2.44 3.76 -2.22
N MET A 46 -1.28 3.93 -1.59
CA MET A 46 -0.37 2.83 -1.24
C MET A 46 -1.03 1.85 -0.27
N LYS A 47 -1.75 2.33 0.75
CA LYS A 47 -2.51 1.46 1.66
C LYS A 47 -3.53 0.62 0.90
N THR A 48 -4.29 1.23 -0.01
CA THR A 48 -5.28 0.52 -0.84
C THR A 48 -4.65 -0.60 -1.67
N LEU A 49 -3.53 -0.33 -2.34
CA LEU A 49 -2.82 -1.33 -3.15
C LEU A 49 -2.32 -2.49 -2.28
N LEU A 50 -1.73 -2.19 -1.12
CA LEU A 50 -1.24 -3.22 -0.19
C LEU A 50 -2.39 -4.04 0.40
N THR A 51 -3.54 -3.42 0.71
CA THR A 51 -4.74 -4.14 1.15
C THR A 51 -5.24 -5.09 0.06
N ALA A 52 -5.30 -4.64 -1.19
CA ALA A 52 -5.72 -5.47 -2.32
C ALA A 52 -4.82 -6.71 -2.48
N ALA A 53 -3.50 -6.51 -2.48
CA ALA A 53 -2.54 -7.61 -2.58
C ALA A 53 -2.70 -8.66 -1.45
N LEU A 54 -2.94 -8.22 -0.21
CA LEU A 54 -3.16 -9.13 0.92
C LEU A 54 -4.49 -9.88 0.83
N LEU A 55 -5.54 -9.23 0.29
CA LEU A 55 -6.84 -9.87 0.06
C LEU A 55 -6.76 -10.92 -1.04
N GLU A 56 -6.12 -10.59 -2.16
CA GLU A 56 -5.88 -11.51 -3.28
C GLU A 56 -5.14 -12.76 -2.79
N PHE A 57 -4.05 -12.57 -2.05
CA PHE A 57 -3.32 -13.68 -1.44
C PHE A 57 -4.19 -14.53 -0.50
N SER A 58 -5.03 -13.90 0.34
CA SER A 58 -5.92 -14.62 1.25
C SER A 58 -6.97 -15.45 0.50
N LEU A 59 -7.55 -14.89 -0.56
CA LEU A 59 -8.55 -15.58 -1.39
C LEU A 59 -7.93 -16.77 -2.12
N ASP A 60 -6.72 -16.61 -2.64
CA ASP A 60 -5.98 -17.70 -3.29
C ASP A 60 -5.67 -18.84 -2.31
N GLN A 61 -5.26 -18.51 -1.07
CA GLN A 61 -5.05 -19.52 -0.03
C GLN A 61 -6.33 -20.25 0.37
N ASP A 62 -7.46 -19.56 0.42
CA ASP A 62 -8.75 -20.17 0.75
C ASP A 62 -9.26 -21.05 -0.39
N ALA A 63 -9.01 -20.69 -1.65
CA ALA A 63 -9.35 -21.52 -2.81
C ALA A 63 -8.51 -22.80 -2.93
N GLN A 64 -7.33 -22.83 -2.31
CA GLN A 64 -6.42 -23.98 -2.29
C GLN A 64 -6.69 -24.95 -1.11
N ARG A 65 -7.56 -24.58 -0.18
CA ARG A 65 -7.93 -25.37 1.00
C ARG A 65 -9.14 -26.28 0.71
#